data_AF-A0A256GAS6-F1
#
_entry.id   AF-A0A256GAS6-F1
#
_cell.length_a   1.000
_cell.length_b   1.000
_cell.length_c   1.000
_cell.angle_alpha   90.00
_cell.angle_beta   90.00
_cell.angle_gamma   90.00
#
_symmetry.space_group_name_H-M   'P 1'
#
loop_
_entity.id
_entity.type
_entity.pdbx_description
1 polymer ?
#
loop_
_entity_poly.entity_id
_entity_poly.type
_entity_poly.pdbx_seq_one_letter_code
_entity_poly.pdbx_strand_id
1 'polypeptide(L)'
;MQAIDASGPAAAAATRDYYKDRGVTGKLPARGGLAALTTPGAVDGWRLAHERFGRLPWESLFDDAIEYARNGVGITRSLADWLATDVNILQQDRRMAEVFLPDGRPQREGALLVQA
;
A
#
# COMPACT_ATOMS: atom_id res chain seq x y z
N MET A 1 26.01 -4.02 14.90
CA MET A 1 24.66 -3.48 14.60
C MET A 1 24.01 -4.44 13.60
N GLN A 2 22.77 -4.87 13.84
CA GLN A 2 22.01 -5.73 12.92
C GLN A 2 20.91 -4.90 12.26
N ALA A 3 20.61 -5.19 10.99
CA ALA A 3 19.57 -4.56 10.21
C ALA A 3 18.81 -5.62 9.39
N ILE A 4 17.54 -5.35 9.10
CA ILE A 4 16.71 -6.16 8.20
C ILE A 4 16.43 -5.29 6.97
N ASP A 5 16.89 -5.74 5.81
CA ASP A 5 16.51 -5.14 4.54
C ASP A 5 15.28 -5.87 4.00
N ALA A 6 14.15 -5.16 4.00
CA ALA A 6 12.86 -5.63 3.48
C ALA A 6 12.48 -4.91 2.17
N SER A 7 13.46 -4.31 1.49
CA SER A 7 13.25 -3.78 0.14
C SER A 7 13.15 -4.96 -0.83
N GLY A 8 11.93 -5.24 -1.29
CA GLY A 8 11.74 -6.38 -2.18
C GLY A 8 12.33 -6.12 -3.58
N PRO A 9 12.81 -7.18 -4.24
CA PRO A 9 13.49 -7.04 -5.51
C PRO A 9 12.54 -6.62 -6.63
N ALA A 10 13.12 -6.09 -7.72
CA ALA A 10 12.39 -5.94 -8.97
C ALA A 10 11.84 -7.30 -9.43
N ALA A 11 10.63 -7.29 -9.99
CA ALA A 11 10.03 -8.47 -10.58
C ALA A 11 10.92 -9.02 -11.69
N ALA A 12 11.04 -10.35 -11.79
CA ALA A 12 11.88 -10.98 -12.82
C ALA A 12 11.50 -10.57 -14.25
N ALA A 13 10.21 -10.29 -14.48
CA ALA A 13 9.70 -9.82 -15.77
C ALA A 13 9.97 -8.34 -16.05
N ALA A 14 10.38 -7.54 -15.07
CA ALA A 14 10.63 -6.09 -15.20
C ALA A 14 11.98 -5.80 -15.88
N THR A 15 12.22 -6.41 -17.03
CA THR A 15 13.43 -6.22 -17.84
C THR A 15 13.35 -4.93 -18.66
N ARG A 16 14.49 -4.42 -19.12
CA ARG A 16 14.51 -3.24 -20.01
C ARG A 16 13.65 -3.44 -21.25
N ASP A 17 13.70 -4.64 -21.84
CA ASP A 17 12.96 -4.94 -23.07
C ASP A 17 11.45 -5.04 -22.81
N TYR A 18 11.02 -5.60 -21.67
CA TYR A 18 9.61 -5.59 -21.26
C TYR A 18 8.99 -4.19 -21.29
N TYR A 19 9.77 -3.18 -20.86
CA TYR A 19 9.36 -1.77 -20.86
C TYR A 19 9.45 -1.13 -22.24
N LYS A 20 10.51 -1.39 -23.02
CA LYS A 20 10.62 -0.88 -24.41
C LYS A 20 9.48 -1.37 -25.29
N ASP A 21 9.13 -2.65 -25.19
CA ASP A 21 8.05 -3.29 -25.96
C ASP A 21 6.69 -2.68 -25.63
N ARG A 22 6.57 -2.02 -24.47
CA ARG A 22 5.37 -1.29 -24.04
C ARG A 22 5.49 0.22 -24.24
N GLY A 23 6.45 0.66 -25.04
CA GLY A 23 6.64 2.07 -25.42
C GLY A 23 7.22 2.95 -24.33
N VAL A 24 7.75 2.39 -23.24
CA VAL A 24 8.38 3.17 -22.17
C VAL A 24 9.81 3.53 -22.57
N THR A 25 10.05 4.82 -22.83
CA THR A 25 11.36 5.35 -23.23
C THR A 25 11.90 6.33 -22.19
N GLY A 26 13.17 6.21 -21.82
CA GLY A 26 13.89 7.17 -20.98
C GLY A 26 13.60 7.05 -19.47
N LYS A 27 12.33 7.10 -19.05
CA LYS A 27 11.94 7.04 -17.63
C LYS A 27 10.76 6.09 -17.41
N LEU A 28 10.85 5.28 -16.35
CA LEU A 28 9.71 4.49 -15.90
C LEU A 28 8.55 5.38 -15.42
N PRO A 29 7.30 4.97 -15.64
CA PRO A 29 6.16 5.71 -15.12
C PRO A 29 6.17 5.71 -13.59
N ALA A 30 5.62 6.78 -12.98
CA ALA A 30 5.56 6.92 -11.52
C ALA A 30 4.30 6.29 -10.89
N ARG A 31 3.32 5.90 -11.73
CA ARG A 31 2.01 5.37 -11.34
C ARG A 31 1.53 4.31 -12.33
N GLY A 32 0.50 3.55 -11.95
CA GLY A 32 -0.07 2.46 -12.74
C GLY A 32 0.73 1.17 -12.67
N GLY A 33 0.24 0.12 -13.36
CA GLY A 33 0.81 -1.22 -13.27
C GLY A 33 2.28 -1.34 -13.72
N LEU A 34 2.73 -0.47 -14.63
CA LEU A 34 4.13 -0.41 -15.05
C LEU A 34 5.06 0.26 -14.04
N ALA A 35 4.52 0.95 -13.04
CA ALA A 35 5.29 1.50 -11.92
C ALA A 35 5.41 0.50 -10.76
N ALA A 36 4.43 -0.40 -10.61
CA ALA A 36 4.37 -1.40 -9.55
C ALA A 36 5.23 -2.64 -9.88
N LEU A 37 6.55 -2.43 -9.97
CA LEU A 37 7.49 -3.43 -10.49
C LEU A 37 8.36 -4.13 -9.44
N THR A 38 8.25 -3.77 -8.16
CA THR A 38 8.99 -4.41 -7.06
C THR A 38 8.06 -5.29 -6.26
N THR A 39 8.58 -6.41 -5.78
CA THR A 39 7.84 -7.32 -4.89
C THR A 39 7.67 -6.64 -3.52
N PRO A 40 6.48 -6.59 -2.90
CA PRO A 40 6.33 -6.06 -1.56
C PRO A 40 7.06 -6.92 -0.52
N GLY A 41 8.04 -6.35 0.20
CA GLY A 41 8.87 -7.09 1.17
C GLY A 41 8.49 -6.90 2.64
N ALA A 42 7.58 -5.97 2.96
CA ALA A 42 7.29 -5.58 4.35
C ALA A 42 6.85 -6.75 5.24
N VAL A 43 5.92 -7.59 4.76
CA VAL A 43 5.40 -8.73 5.53
C VAL A 43 6.48 -9.75 5.86
N ASP A 44 7.37 -10.07 4.91
CA ASP A 44 8.48 -10.97 5.15
C ASP A 44 9.52 -10.35 6.09
N GLY A 45 9.76 -9.04 5.97
CA GLY A 45 10.59 -8.28 6.91
C GLY A 45 10.06 -8.34 8.35
N TRP A 46 8.74 -8.19 8.54
CA TRP A 46 8.10 -8.35 9.85
C TRP A 46 8.25 -9.78 10.39
N ARG A 47 8.08 -10.80 9.53
CA ARG A 47 8.30 -12.20 9.91
C ARG A 47 9.73 -12.43 10.39
N LEU A 48 10.73 -11.98 9.62
CA LEU A 48 12.14 -12.11 9.99
C LEU A 48 12.49 -11.37 11.29
N ALA A 49 11.88 -10.20 11.53
CA ALA A 49 12.05 -9.47 12.78
C ALA A 49 11.45 -10.24 13.97
N HIS A 50 10.26 -10.81 13.77
CA HIS A 50 9.58 -11.62 14.79
C HIS A 50 10.32 -12.92 15.11
N GLU A 51 10.79 -13.65 14.09
CA GLU A 51 11.57 -14.89 14.30
C GLU A 51 12.85 -14.65 15.12
N ARG A 52 13.45 -13.46 14.98
CA ARG A 52 14.71 -13.11 15.66
C ARG A 52 14.50 -12.47 17.03
N PHE A 53 13.48 -11.63 17.19
CA PHE A 53 13.33 -10.74 18.34
C PHE A 53 11.93 -10.74 18.96
N GLY A 54 10.96 -11.44 18.35
CA GLY A 54 9.57 -11.51 18.78
C GLY A 54 9.42 -12.19 20.13
N ARG A 55 8.38 -11.78 20.87
CA ARG A 55 8.05 -12.30 22.21
C ARG A 55 6.58 -12.67 22.37
N LEU A 56 5.71 -12.08 21.56
CA LEU A 56 4.28 -12.36 21.53
C LEU A 56 3.97 -13.34 20.39
N PRO A 57 2.86 -14.10 20.46
CA PRO A 57 2.41 -14.93 19.35
C PRO A 57 2.24 -14.12 18.06
N TRP A 58 2.70 -14.66 16.92
CA TRP A 58 2.67 -13.96 15.63
C TRP A 58 1.26 -13.49 15.26
N GLU A 59 0.26 -14.37 15.40
CA GLU A 59 -1.13 -14.10 15.04
C GLU A 59 -1.71 -12.91 15.83
N SER A 60 -1.44 -12.85 17.14
CA SER A 60 -1.97 -11.77 18.00
C SER A 60 -1.44 -10.37 17.66
N LEU A 61 -0.35 -10.26 16.90
CA LEU A 61 0.19 -8.96 16.48
C LEU A 61 -0.70 -8.27 15.44
N PHE A 62 -1.63 -9.00 14.82
CA PHE A 62 -2.49 -8.48 13.75
C PHE A 62 -3.93 -8.23 14.19
N ASP A 63 -4.32 -8.63 15.41
CA ASP A 63 -5.70 -8.55 15.89
C ASP A 63 -6.26 -7.13 15.78
N ASP A 64 -5.53 -6.12 16.29
CA ASP A 64 -5.94 -4.72 16.22
C ASP A 64 -6.04 -4.22 14.76
N ALA A 65 -5.08 -4.58 13.91
CA ALA A 65 -5.08 -4.17 12.51
C ALA A 65 -6.27 -4.76 11.74
N ILE A 66 -6.60 -6.03 12.01
CA ILE A 66 -7.76 -6.72 11.43
C ILE A 66 -9.06 -6.07 11.94
N GLU A 67 -9.15 -5.77 13.23
CA GLU A 67 -10.30 -5.12 13.85
C GLU A 67 -10.57 -3.74 13.23
N TYR A 68 -9.54 -2.88 13.14
CA TYR A 68 -9.68 -1.56 12.53
C TYR A 68 -9.98 -1.61 11.03
N ALA A 69 -9.44 -2.59 10.30
CA ALA A 69 -9.77 -2.75 8.89
C ALA A 69 -11.25 -3.16 8.70
N ARG A 70 -11.76 -4.07 9.53
CA ARG A 70 -13.13 -4.59 9.43
C ARG A 70 -14.20 -3.64 9.95
N ASN A 71 -13.97 -3.07 11.13
CA ASN A 71 -14.96 -2.27 11.85
C ASN A 71 -14.74 -0.76 11.68
N GLY A 72 -13.58 -0.40 11.13
CA GLY A 72 -13.23 0.93 10.71
C GLY A 72 -12.47 1.75 11.74
N VAL A 73 -11.87 2.82 11.27
CA VAL A 73 -11.15 3.81 12.07
C VAL A 73 -11.54 5.22 11.66
N GLY A 74 -11.60 6.14 12.63
CA GLY A 74 -11.89 7.54 12.35
C GLY A 74 -10.77 8.18 11.51
N ILE A 75 -11.14 8.77 10.38
CA ILE A 75 -10.19 9.50 9.52
C ILE A 75 -9.68 10.71 10.27
N THR A 76 -8.36 10.80 10.40
CA THR A 76 -7.69 11.97 10.98
C THR A 76 -7.56 13.09 9.94
N ARG A 77 -7.36 14.32 10.40
CA ARG A 77 -7.06 15.48 9.54
C ARG A 77 -6.02 15.19 8.46
N SER A 78 -4.90 14.57 8.85
CA SER A 78 -3.81 14.29 7.91
C SER A 78 -4.23 13.33 6.80
N LEU A 79 -5.04 12.32 7.08
CA LEU A 79 -5.52 11.41 6.05
C LEU A 79 -6.53 12.12 5.13
N ALA A 80 -7.44 12.91 5.68
CA ALA A 80 -8.39 13.69 4.88
C ALA A 80 -7.68 14.64 3.89
N ASP A 81 -6.62 15.32 4.34
CA ASP A 81 -5.80 16.20 3.50
C ASP A 81 -5.17 15.43 2.32
N TRP A 82 -4.63 14.22 2.56
CA TRP A 82 -4.05 13.38 1.52
C TRP A 82 -5.10 12.81 0.57
N LEU A 83 -6.25 12.36 1.08
CA LEU A 83 -7.34 11.89 0.23
C LEU A 83 -7.83 12.98 -0.73
N ALA A 84 -7.93 14.23 -0.26
CA ALA A 84 -8.29 15.38 -1.09
C ALA A 84 -7.20 15.71 -2.13
N THR A 85 -5.93 15.56 -1.76
CA THR A 85 -4.78 15.79 -2.66
C THR A 85 -4.71 14.74 -3.76
N ASP A 86 -4.94 13.47 -3.41
CA ASP A 86 -4.72 12.32 -4.27
C ASP A 86 -5.96 11.83 -5.03
N VAL A 87 -7.07 12.59 -5.01
CA VAL A 87 -8.32 12.22 -5.74
C VAL A 87 -8.03 11.77 -7.17
N ASN A 88 -7.16 12.51 -7.88
CA ASN A 88 -6.82 12.22 -9.27
C ASN A 88 -6.08 10.90 -9.48
N ILE A 89 -5.38 10.41 -8.46
CA ILE A 89 -4.67 9.12 -8.47
C ILE A 89 -5.64 8.02 -8.04
N LEU A 90 -6.36 8.23 -6.94
CA LEU A 90 -7.27 7.25 -6.35
C LEU A 90 -8.41 6.87 -7.30
N GLN A 91 -8.93 7.83 -8.08
CA GLN A 91 -10.00 7.55 -9.06
C GLN A 91 -9.54 6.69 -10.26
N GLN A 92 -8.23 6.52 -10.47
CA GLN A 92 -7.70 5.74 -11.59
C GLN A 92 -7.81 4.23 -11.36
N ASP A 93 -7.93 3.80 -10.10
CA ASP A 93 -8.15 2.42 -9.73
C ASP A 93 -9.52 2.27 -9.08
N ARG A 94 -10.36 1.41 -9.66
CA ARG A 94 -11.74 1.22 -9.20
C ARG A 94 -11.80 0.79 -7.73
N ARG A 95 -10.91 -0.10 -7.28
CA ARG A 95 -10.91 -0.61 -5.90
C ARG A 95 -10.47 0.48 -4.92
N MET A 96 -9.47 1.28 -5.29
CA MET A 96 -9.09 2.44 -4.48
C MET A 96 -10.23 3.45 -4.38
N ALA A 97 -10.91 3.74 -5.49
CA ALA A 97 -12.04 4.67 -5.49
C ALA A 97 -13.21 4.16 -4.62
N GLU A 98 -13.54 2.86 -4.70
CA GLU A 98 -14.58 2.23 -3.85
C GLU A 98 -14.32 2.45 -2.36
N VAL A 99 -13.06 2.35 -1.92
CA VAL A 99 -12.68 2.48 -0.50
C VAL A 99 -12.51 3.94 -0.09
N PHE A 100 -11.78 4.73 -0.87
CA PHE A 100 -11.31 6.06 -0.43
C PHE A 100 -12.11 7.22 -0.99
N LEU A 101 -12.88 6.99 -2.05
CA LEU A 101 -13.70 8.00 -2.73
C LEU A 101 -15.18 7.57 -2.82
N PRO A 102 -15.86 7.21 -1.71
CA PRO A 102 -17.28 6.88 -1.76
C PRO A 102 -18.07 8.06 -2.37
N ASP A 103 -19.03 7.73 -3.23
CA ASP A 103 -19.77 8.71 -4.05
C ASP A 103 -18.90 9.62 -4.93
N GLY A 104 -17.68 9.15 -5.27
CA GLY A 104 -16.71 9.88 -6.08
C GLY A 104 -16.06 11.05 -5.36
N ARG A 105 -16.10 11.10 -4.02
CA ARG A 105 -15.58 12.21 -3.21
C ARG A 105 -14.62 11.71 -2.13
N PRO A 106 -13.52 12.44 -1.86
CA PRO A 106 -12.62 12.08 -0.78
C PRO A 106 -13.36 12.09 0.55
N GLN A 107 -13.12 11.04 1.35
CA GLN A 107 -13.65 10.98 2.71
C GLN A 107 -13.07 12.10 3.59
N ARG A 108 -13.84 12.53 4.59
CA ARG A 108 -13.54 13.69 5.44
C ARG A 108 -13.02 13.27 6.81
N GLU A 109 -12.35 14.19 7.48
CA GLU A 109 -12.00 14.03 8.89
C GLU A 109 -13.24 13.65 9.73
N GLY A 110 -13.07 12.68 10.63
CA GLY A 110 -14.14 12.12 11.46
C GLY A 110 -15.02 11.09 10.77
N ALA A 111 -14.94 10.91 9.44
CA ALA A 111 -15.62 9.80 8.76
C ALA A 111 -15.01 8.46 9.20
N LEU A 112 -15.83 7.41 9.20
CA LEU A 112 -15.41 6.05 9.53
C LEU A 112 -14.89 5.34 8.27
N LEU A 113 -13.58 5.09 8.21
CA LEU A 113 -12.94 4.37 7.11
C LEU A 113 -12.95 2.87 7.38
N VAL A 114 -13.64 2.09 6.54
CA VAL A 114 -13.66 0.62 6.56
C VAL A 114 -12.89 0.08 5.36
N GLN A 115 -12.07 -0.97 5.56
CA GLN A 115 -11.17 -1.58 4.57
C GLN A 115 -11.30 -3.12 4.56
N ALA A 116 -12.55 -3.61 4.55
CA ALA A 116 -12.88 -5.03 4.58
C ALA A 116 -13.06 -5.63 3.17
#